data_AF-A0A8B9NSR3-F1
#
_entry.id   AF-A0A8B9NSR3-F1
#
_cell.length_a   1.000
_cell.length_b   1.000
_cell.length_c   1.000
_cell.angle_alpha   90.00
_cell.angle_beta   90.00
_cell.angle_gamma   90.00
#
_symmetry.space_group_name_H-M   'P 1'
#
loop_
_entity.id
_entity.type
_entity.pdbx_description
1 polymer ?
#
loop_
_entity_poly.entity_id
_entity_poly.type
_entity_poly.pdbx_seq_one_letter_code
_entity_poly.pdbx_strand_id
1 'polypeptide(L)'
;MLADEQEEKDFQRFLRRVDDITNLVEGLKSTDPATQEKALAESEKRLRGQEASEEEECKTKVNRTVINTRDSVNGFLAVWEEDAKERAKRRKRNERLANALKEKGNDAFRKGDYVTAIQKYTEGLEKLKDKQELYTNRAQVSIQK
;
A
#
# COMPACT_ATOMS: atom_id res chain seq x y z
N MET A 1 10.36 49.31 4.05
CA MET A 1 8.97 49.02 4.44
C MET A 1 8.15 48.37 3.30
N LEU A 2 8.76 47.86 2.22
CA LEU A 2 8.04 47.31 1.06
C LEU A 2 7.90 45.77 1.08
N ALA A 3 8.43 45.08 2.10
CA ALA A 3 8.32 43.63 2.23
C ALA A 3 6.93 43.20 2.76
N ASP A 4 6.40 43.92 3.76
CA ASP A 4 5.14 43.57 4.43
C ASP A 4 3.90 43.61 3.52
N GLU A 5 3.84 44.53 2.55
CA GLU A 5 2.66 44.65 1.65
C GLU A 5 2.58 43.53 0.62
N GLN A 6 3.72 43.00 0.18
CA GLN A 6 3.74 41.89 -0.78
C GLN A 6 3.40 40.58 -0.07
N GLU A 7 3.94 40.37 1.13
CA GLU A 7 3.61 39.22 1.97
C GLU A 7 2.13 39.16 2.33
N GLU A 8 1.50 40.30 2.66
CA GLU A 8 0.06 40.36 2.93
C GLU A 8 -0.76 39.99 1.69
N LYS A 9 -0.41 40.51 0.51
CA LYS A 9 -1.10 40.17 -0.74
C LYS A 9 -0.98 38.68 -1.08
N ASP A 10 0.19 38.10 -0.87
CA ASP A 10 0.44 36.69 -1.12
C ASP A 10 -0.31 35.80 -0.11
N PHE A 11 -0.40 36.23 1.14
CA PHE A 11 -1.21 35.57 2.17
C PHE A 11 -2.70 35.60 1.83
N GLN A 12 -3.23 36.76 1.42
CA GLN A 12 -4.63 36.87 0.97
C GLN A 12 -4.91 36.01 -0.26
N ARG A 13 -3.97 35.92 -1.20
CA ARG A 13 -4.06 35.01 -2.36
C ARG A 13 -4.07 33.55 -1.93
N PHE A 14 -3.28 33.19 -0.91
CA PHE A 14 -3.28 31.85 -0.32
C PHE A 14 -4.61 31.49 0.32
N LEU A 15 -5.16 32.35 1.20
CA LEU A 15 -6.44 32.10 1.86
C LEU A 15 -7.57 31.89 0.85
N ARG A 16 -7.64 32.74 -0.18
CA ARG A 16 -8.62 32.56 -1.26
C ARG A 16 -8.49 31.21 -1.96
N ARG A 17 -7.26 30.75 -2.22
CA ARG A 17 -7.03 29.42 -2.83
C ARG A 17 -7.49 28.28 -1.91
N VAL A 18 -7.32 28.41 -0.60
CA VAL A 18 -7.78 27.40 0.38
C VAL A 18 -9.30 27.33 0.41
N ASP A 19 -9.97 28.47 0.41
CA ASP A 19 -11.44 28.54 0.38
C ASP A 19 -12.00 27.94 -0.91
N ASP A 20 -11.42 28.28 -2.06
CA ASP A 20 -11.80 27.70 -3.37
C ASP A 20 -11.69 26.16 -3.37
N ILE A 21 -10.61 25.61 -2.81
CA ILE A 21 -10.39 24.15 -2.73
C ILE A 21 -11.39 23.52 -1.76
N THR A 22 -11.69 24.18 -0.65
CA THR A 22 -12.63 23.67 0.36
C THR A 22 -14.02 23.57 -0.25
N ASN A 23 -14.49 24.62 -0.93
CA ASN A 23 -15.77 24.63 -1.64
C ASN A 23 -15.83 23.55 -2.72
N LEU A 24 -14.73 23.35 -3.46
CA LEU A 24 -14.64 22.30 -4.48
C LEU A 24 -14.78 20.90 -3.88
N VAL A 25 -14.09 20.63 -2.77
CA VAL A 25 -14.15 19.35 -2.05
C VAL A 25 -15.53 19.10 -1.45
N GLU A 26 -16.19 20.15 -0.95
CA GLU A 26 -17.58 20.06 -0.49
C GLU A 26 -18.54 19.75 -1.64
N GLY A 27 -18.36 20.38 -2.80
CA GLY A 27 -19.12 20.07 -4.02
C GLY A 27 -18.98 18.61 -4.47
N LEU A 28 -17.78 18.04 -4.40
CA LEU A 28 -17.52 16.63 -4.71
C LEU A 28 -18.21 15.65 -3.73
N LYS A 29 -18.40 16.08 -2.48
CA LYS A 29 -19.07 15.31 -1.42
C LYS A 29 -20.60 15.48 -1.44
N SER A 30 -21.14 16.41 -2.23
CA SER A 30 -22.58 16.66 -2.31
C SER A 30 -23.33 15.45 -2.87
N THR A 31 -24.52 15.20 -2.32
CA THR A 31 -25.43 14.13 -2.76
C THR A 31 -26.15 14.48 -4.07
N ASP A 32 -26.18 15.76 -4.44
CA ASP A 32 -26.78 16.22 -5.69
C ASP A 32 -25.86 15.94 -6.88
N PRO A 33 -26.27 15.11 -7.87
CA PRO A 33 -25.42 14.73 -8.99
C PRO A 33 -25.00 15.92 -9.87
N ALA A 34 -25.84 16.94 -10.00
CA ALA A 34 -25.51 18.12 -10.82
C ALA A 34 -24.42 18.98 -10.19
N THR A 35 -24.44 19.13 -8.86
CA THR A 35 -23.40 19.83 -8.11
C THR A 35 -22.09 19.05 -8.09
N GLN A 36 -22.17 17.72 -7.92
CA GLN A 36 -21.00 16.85 -7.97
C GLN A 36 -20.33 16.85 -9.35
N GLU A 37 -21.10 16.78 -10.44
CA GLU A 37 -20.57 16.81 -11.81
C GLU A 37 -19.88 18.15 -12.14
N LYS A 38 -20.48 19.27 -11.70
CA LYS A 38 -19.85 20.59 -11.84
C LYS A 38 -18.52 20.69 -11.08
N ALA A 39 -18.48 20.20 -9.85
CA ALA A 39 -17.26 20.16 -9.04
C ALA A 39 -16.21 19.23 -9.66
N LEU A 40 -16.62 18.10 -10.25
CA LEU A 40 -15.72 17.23 -11.00
C LEU A 40 -15.14 17.95 -12.22
N ALA A 41 -15.97 18.60 -13.04
CA ALA A 41 -15.51 19.34 -14.21
C ALA A 41 -14.57 20.51 -13.85
N GLU A 42 -14.86 21.22 -12.76
CA GLU A 42 -14.00 22.29 -12.25
C GLU A 42 -12.66 21.75 -11.74
N SER A 43 -12.66 20.64 -11.02
CA SER A 43 -11.43 19.98 -10.55
C SER A 43 -10.55 19.55 -11.71
N GLU A 44 -11.16 19.01 -12.77
CA GLU A 44 -10.45 18.55 -13.97
C GLU A 44 -9.85 19.73 -14.76
N LYS A 45 -10.57 20.85 -14.85
CA LYS A 45 -10.07 22.10 -15.42
C LYS A 45 -8.88 22.65 -14.61
N ARG A 46 -8.95 22.60 -13.28
CA ARG A 46 -7.89 23.11 -12.39
C ARG A 46 -6.62 22.25 -12.47
N LEU A 47 -6.76 20.93 -12.51
CA LEU A 47 -5.65 20.00 -12.71
C LEU A 47 -4.96 20.22 -14.07
N ARG A 48 -5.74 20.47 -15.14
CA ARG A 48 -5.18 20.84 -16.46
C ARG A 48 -4.48 22.20 -16.46
N GLY A 49 -5.00 23.18 -15.71
CA GLY A 49 -4.44 24.54 -15.65
C GLY A 49 -3.15 24.69 -14.83
N GLN A 50 -2.89 23.78 -13.89
CA GLN A 50 -1.66 23.79 -13.07
C GLN A 50 -0.37 23.45 -13.83
N GLU A 51 -0.44 23.06 -15.10
CA GLU A 51 0.73 22.90 -15.95
C GLU A 51 1.30 24.24 -16.47
N ALA A 52 0.62 25.38 -16.26
CA ALA A 52 0.94 26.66 -16.90
C ALA A 52 1.26 27.84 -15.94
N SER A 53 1.30 27.67 -14.62
CA SER A 53 1.66 28.74 -13.67
C SER A 53 2.98 28.46 -12.96
N GLU A 54 3.98 29.30 -13.19
CA GLU A 54 5.37 29.18 -12.72
C GLU A 54 5.60 29.46 -11.21
N GLU A 55 4.56 29.60 -10.39
CA GLU A 55 4.70 29.97 -8.98
C GLU A 55 4.20 28.86 -8.05
N GLU A 56 5.16 28.02 -7.66
CA GLU A 56 5.22 27.01 -6.57
C GLU A 56 5.92 25.77 -7.13
N GLU A 57 7.22 25.95 -7.40
CA GLU A 57 8.11 24.89 -7.84
C GLU A 57 8.22 23.82 -6.74
N CYS A 58 7.44 22.74 -6.87
CA CYS A 58 7.64 21.52 -6.10
C CYS A 58 9.10 21.07 -6.28
N LYS A 59 9.91 21.16 -5.22
CA LYS A 59 11.38 20.96 -5.19
C LYS A 59 11.84 19.51 -5.39
N THR A 60 11.21 18.76 -6.29
CA THR A 60 11.74 17.48 -6.77
C THR A 60 11.75 17.46 -8.30
N LYS A 61 12.65 18.27 -8.88
CA LYS A 61 13.06 18.27 -10.31
C LYS A 61 13.62 16.93 -10.84
N VAL A 62 13.40 15.80 -10.16
CA VAL A 62 13.92 14.48 -10.55
C VAL A 62 12.84 13.44 -10.78
N ASN A 63 11.58 13.65 -10.37
CA ASN A 63 10.51 12.70 -10.67
C ASN A 63 9.30 13.39 -11.31
N ARG A 64 9.52 13.99 -12.49
CA ARG A 64 8.41 14.18 -13.43
C ARG A 64 8.09 12.80 -14.00
N THR A 65 7.35 12.00 -13.25
CA THR A 65 6.81 10.75 -13.79
C THR A 65 5.80 11.16 -14.86
N VAL A 66 6.19 11.01 -16.13
CA VAL A 66 5.30 11.12 -17.28
C VAL A 66 4.32 9.96 -17.19
N ILE A 67 3.31 10.11 -16.34
CA ILE A 67 2.30 9.06 -16.12
C ILE A 67 1.09 9.41 -16.97
N ASN A 68 0.93 8.57 -18.01
CA ASN A 68 -0.34 8.02 -18.49
C ASN A 68 -1.05 8.66 -19.70
N THR A 69 -0.80 8.09 -20.88
CA THR A 69 -1.85 7.86 -21.88
C THR A 69 -2.77 6.73 -21.38
N ARG A 70 -4.09 6.90 -21.49
CA ARG A 70 -5.16 6.03 -20.95
C ARG A 70 -5.02 4.53 -21.24
N ASP A 71 -4.23 4.14 -22.25
CA ASP A 71 -3.94 2.75 -22.59
C ASP A 71 -2.89 2.09 -21.69
N SER A 72 -2.03 2.86 -21.02
CA SER A 72 -0.93 2.36 -20.18
C SER A 72 -1.40 1.85 -18.81
N VAL A 73 -2.44 2.44 -18.22
CA VAL A 73 -3.02 2.00 -16.94
C VAL A 73 -3.63 0.60 -17.02
N ASN A 74 -4.26 0.25 -18.14
CA ASN A 74 -4.94 -1.04 -18.28
C ASN A 74 -3.93 -2.20 -18.28
N GLY A 75 -2.81 -2.04 -18.99
CA GLY A 75 -1.73 -3.03 -18.99
C GLY A 75 -1.04 -3.15 -17.63
N PHE A 76 -0.78 -2.02 -16.97
CA PHE A 76 -0.17 -2.01 -15.64
C PHE A 76 -1.04 -2.68 -14.57
N LEU A 77 -2.35 -2.39 -14.58
CA LEU A 77 -3.31 -3.01 -13.67
C LEU A 77 -3.37 -4.54 -13.86
N ALA A 78 -3.35 -5.02 -15.12
CA ALA A 78 -3.33 -6.45 -15.41
C ALA A 78 -2.07 -7.14 -14.88
N VAL A 79 -0.89 -6.53 -15.08
CA VAL A 79 0.39 -7.05 -14.57
C VAL A 79 0.40 -7.10 -13.03
N TRP A 80 -0.09 -6.05 -12.37
CA TRP A 80 -0.24 -6.03 -10.91
C TRP A 80 -1.22 -7.08 -10.39
N GLU A 81 -2.35 -7.25 -11.06
CA GLU A 81 -3.33 -8.26 -10.67
C GLU A 81 -2.76 -9.68 -10.81
N GLU A 82 -2.01 -9.96 -11.88
CA GLU A 82 -1.33 -11.23 -12.08
C GLU A 82 -0.30 -11.51 -10.98
N ASP A 83 0.56 -10.54 -10.69
CA ASP A 83 1.58 -10.67 -9.65
C ASP A 83 0.96 -10.75 -8.24
N ALA A 84 -0.13 -10.02 -7.95
CA ALA A 84 -0.89 -10.17 -6.71
C ALA A 84 -1.48 -11.59 -6.57
N LYS A 85 -2.05 -12.14 -7.66
CA LYS A 85 -2.54 -13.53 -7.71
C LYS A 85 -1.41 -14.52 -7.51
N GLU A 86 -0.25 -14.32 -8.11
CA GLU A 86 0.92 -15.18 -7.94
C GLU A 86 1.41 -15.18 -6.49
N ARG A 87 1.56 -14.01 -5.88
CA ARG A 87 1.94 -13.89 -4.46
C ARG A 87 0.94 -14.59 -3.55
N ALA A 88 -0.36 -14.44 -3.81
CA ALA A 88 -1.40 -15.14 -3.05
C ALA A 88 -1.28 -16.67 -3.19
N LYS A 89 -1.08 -17.18 -4.42
CA LYS A 89 -0.85 -18.62 -4.66
C LYS A 89 0.41 -19.13 -3.94
N ARG A 90 1.50 -18.37 -3.97
CA ARG A 90 2.76 -18.71 -3.30
C ARG A 90 2.59 -18.78 -1.78
N ARG A 91 1.91 -17.80 -1.18
CA ARG A 91 1.57 -17.81 0.27
C ARG A 91 0.77 -19.05 0.63
N LYS A 92 -0.30 -19.35 -0.11
CA LYS A 92 -1.15 -20.53 0.10
C LYS A 92 -0.38 -21.85 -0.01
N ARG A 93 0.54 -21.96 -0.97
CA ARG A 93 1.41 -23.13 -1.12
C ARG A 93 2.38 -23.27 0.06
N ASN A 94 3.03 -22.18 0.45
CA ASN A 94 3.97 -22.19 1.57
C ASN A 94 3.28 -22.52 2.89
N GLU A 95 2.08 -21.99 3.11
CA GLU A 95 1.24 -22.31 4.27
C GLU A 95 0.88 -23.79 4.32
N ARG A 96 0.41 -24.38 3.21
CA ARG A 96 0.13 -25.83 3.12
C ARG A 96 1.37 -26.67 3.43
N LEU A 97 2.52 -26.29 2.90
CA LEU A 97 3.77 -27.01 3.13
C LEU A 97 4.23 -26.90 4.60
N ALA A 98 4.12 -25.71 5.20
CA ALA A 98 4.42 -25.49 6.60
C ALA A 98 3.45 -26.26 7.53
N ASN A 99 2.16 -26.36 7.14
CA ASN A 99 1.18 -27.19 7.86
C ASN A 99 1.54 -28.67 7.78
N ALA A 100 1.91 -29.19 6.61
CA ALA A 100 2.34 -30.58 6.46
C ALA A 100 3.61 -30.90 7.27
N LEU A 101 4.58 -29.97 7.31
CA LEU A 101 5.79 -30.12 8.11
C LEU A 101 5.50 -30.05 9.61
N LYS A 102 4.55 -29.19 10.04
CA LYS A 102 4.04 -29.16 11.41
C LYS A 102 3.51 -30.54 11.82
N GLU A 103 2.62 -31.13 11.02
CA GLU A 103 2.02 -32.42 11.37
C GLU A 103 3.07 -33.54 11.44
N LYS A 104 4.03 -33.57 10.52
CA LYS A 104 5.16 -34.52 10.59
C LYS A 104 6.01 -34.32 11.85
N GLY A 105 6.25 -33.08 12.26
CA GLY A 105 6.93 -32.75 13.51
C GLY A 105 6.13 -33.20 14.73
N ASN A 106 4.80 -33.01 14.72
CA ASN A 106 3.91 -33.47 15.78
C ASN A 106 3.92 -35.00 15.88
N ASP A 107 3.93 -35.71 14.75
CA ASP A 107 4.03 -37.18 14.71
C ASP A 107 5.36 -37.67 15.30
N ALA A 108 6.48 -37.03 14.95
CA ALA A 108 7.79 -37.36 15.50
C ALA A 108 7.85 -37.08 17.02
N PHE A 109 7.29 -35.95 17.46
CA PHE A 109 7.20 -35.58 18.87
C PHE A 109 6.38 -36.60 19.67
N ARG A 110 5.23 -37.06 19.14
CA ARG A 110 4.41 -38.12 19.76
C ARG A 110 5.14 -39.46 19.87
N LYS A 111 6.08 -39.74 18.97
CA LYS A 111 6.93 -40.94 18.99
C LYS A 111 8.15 -40.81 19.91
N GLY A 112 8.40 -39.64 20.50
CA GLY A 112 9.59 -39.36 21.32
C GLY A 112 10.86 -39.05 20.51
N ASP A 113 10.76 -38.92 19.18
CA ASP A 113 11.89 -38.51 18.34
C ASP A 113 11.99 -36.98 18.27
N TYR A 114 12.61 -36.42 19.31
CA TYR A 114 12.75 -34.98 19.49
C TYR A 114 13.71 -34.34 18.48
N VAL A 115 14.72 -35.06 18.00
CA VAL A 115 15.69 -34.52 17.03
C VAL A 115 15.01 -34.29 15.68
N THR A 116 14.27 -35.29 15.20
CA THR A 116 13.51 -35.19 13.95
C THR A 116 12.40 -34.15 14.07
N ALA A 117 11.72 -34.05 15.22
CA ALA A 117 10.69 -33.03 15.44
C ALA A 117 11.25 -31.59 15.31
N ILE A 118 12.40 -31.30 15.93
CA ILE A 118 13.05 -29.98 15.82
C ILE A 118 13.42 -29.65 14.37
N GLN A 119 13.96 -30.63 13.63
CA GLN A 119 14.29 -30.46 12.21
C GLN A 119 13.04 -30.12 11.40
N LYS A 120 11.93 -30.86 11.58
CA LYS A 120 10.70 -30.62 10.84
C LYS A 120 10.03 -29.30 11.17
N TYR A 121 10.05 -28.86 12.43
CA TYR A 121 9.59 -27.51 12.77
C TYR A 121 10.47 -26.42 12.16
N THR A 122 11.79 -26.63 12.10
CA THR A 122 12.73 -25.68 11.49
C THR A 122 12.53 -25.58 9.98
N GLU A 123 12.40 -26.72 9.28
CA GLU A 123 12.03 -26.76 7.85
C GLU A 123 10.68 -26.04 7.59
N GLY A 124 9.71 -26.18 8.51
CA GLY A 124 8.42 -25.49 8.41
C GLY A 124 8.57 -23.96 8.51
N LEU A 125 9.41 -23.49 9.43
CA LEU A 125 9.70 -22.06 9.63
C LEU A 125 10.43 -21.44 8.44
N GLU A 126 11.27 -22.21 7.74
CA GLU A 126 11.90 -21.74 6.49
C GLU A 126 10.86 -21.45 5.39
N LYS A 127 9.74 -22.17 5.38
CA LYS A 127 8.65 -21.95 4.41
C LYS A 127 7.71 -20.83 4.83
N LEU A 128 7.39 -20.73 6.12
CA LEU A 128 6.52 -19.71 6.68
C LEU A 128 7.09 -19.22 8.02
N LYS A 129 7.86 -18.12 7.96
CA LYS A 129 8.52 -17.53 9.15
C LYS A 129 7.52 -16.97 10.16
N ASP A 130 6.34 -16.55 9.71
CA ASP A 130 5.36 -15.88 10.55
C ASP A 130 4.48 -16.87 11.35
N LYS A 131 4.76 -18.17 11.27
CA LYS A 131 3.96 -19.19 11.92
C LYS A 131 4.38 -19.40 13.38
N GLN A 132 3.73 -18.68 14.29
CA GLN A 132 4.00 -18.75 15.74
C GLN A 132 3.96 -20.18 16.31
N GLU A 133 2.99 -21.01 15.87
CA GLU A 133 2.83 -22.39 16.34
C GLU A 133 4.11 -23.24 16.19
N LEU A 134 4.88 -23.02 15.14
CA LEU A 134 6.10 -23.79 14.90
C LEU A 134 7.21 -23.41 15.89
N TYR A 135 7.29 -22.14 16.28
CA TYR A 135 8.24 -21.69 17.31
C TYR A 135 7.88 -22.25 18.68
N THR A 136 6.60 -22.21 19.07
CA THR A 136 6.13 -22.75 20.35
C THR A 136 6.37 -24.25 20.41
N ASN A 137 6.01 -24.99 19.36
CA ASN A 137 6.22 -26.44 19.32
C ASN A 137 7.71 -26.79 19.36
N ARG A 138 8.57 -26.05 18.65
CA ARG A 138 10.02 -26.26 18.71
C ARG A 138 10.59 -26.01 20.11
N ALA A 139 10.17 -24.93 20.78
CA ALA A 139 10.58 -24.62 22.14
C ALA A 139 10.12 -25.71 23.14
N GLN A 140 8.89 -26.21 22.98
CA GLN A 140 8.37 -27.31 23.77
C GLN A 140 9.22 -28.57 23.61
N VAL A 141 9.67 -28.89 22.40
CA VAL A 141 10.58 -30.03 22.19
C VAL A 141 11.91 -29.83 22.94
N SER A 142 12.46 -28.62 22.93
CA SER A 142 13.71 -28.34 23.67
C SER A 142 13.57 -28.49 25.19
N ILE A 143 12.36 -28.31 25.74
CA ILE A 143 12.08 -28.53 27.16
C ILE A 143 11.93 -30.02 27.49
N GLN A 144 11.43 -30.80 26.53
CA GLN A 144 11.09 -32.23 26.70
C GLN A 144 12.21 -33.19 26.25
N LYS A 145 13.29 -32.67 25.65
CA LYS A 145 14.42 -33.45 25.12
C LYS A 145 15.41 -33.86 26.21
#